data_AF-A0A9E2QZ70-F1
#
_entry.id   AF-A0A9E2QZ70-F1
#
_cell.length_a   1.000
_cell.length_b   1.000
_cell.length_c   1.000
_cell.angle_alpha   90.00
_cell.angle_beta   90.00
_cell.angle_gamma   90.00
#
_symmetry.space_group_name_H-M   'P 1'
#
loop_
_entity.id
_entity.type
_entity.pdbx_description
1 polymer ?
#
loop_
_entity_poly.entity_id
_entity_poly.type
_entity_poly.pdbx_seq_one_letter_code
_entity_poly.pdbx_strand_id
1 'polypeptide(L)'
;LTLQINKVSNTNLRNDLLPLFSDRTYIEHWLEHWLESYLHLLEGYRIHTIDSLETITVWQDIMADIFFYTYFYRTNNGKRVQIRYSISDYWMGDKDITEEIDPQVEEKLELRSNGWTSKPAFEKKLKRFATLFLHKTETYFKKNNQVVVGDTISTKLIRMTADNLDRNEQIVLTRSALISCELEDLLR
;
A
#
# COMPACT_ATOMS: atom_id res chain seq x y z
N LEU A 1 5.93 1.50 21.15
CA LEU A 1 5.74 2.95 20.94
C LEU A 1 5.41 3.60 22.27
N THR A 2 6.38 4.29 22.88
CA THR A 2 6.10 5.16 24.03
C THR A 2 5.52 6.44 23.43
N LEU A 3 4.20 6.54 23.40
CA LEU A 3 3.51 7.77 23.00
C LEU A 3 3.96 8.87 23.97
N GLN A 4 4.97 9.64 23.58
CA GLN A 4 5.17 11.00 24.08
C GLN A 4 4.04 11.87 23.53
N ILE A 5 2.79 11.53 23.86
CA ILE A 5 1.74 12.53 23.92
C ILE A 5 2.23 13.43 25.04
N ASN A 6 2.80 14.54 24.59
CA ASN A 6 3.36 15.60 25.41
C ASN A 6 2.46 15.88 26.62
N LYS A 7 3.07 16.43 27.66
CA LYS A 7 2.51 16.91 28.94
C LYS A 7 1.35 17.92 28.79
N VAL A 8 0.38 17.65 27.93
CA VAL A 8 -0.87 18.40 27.81
C VAL A 8 -1.72 17.90 28.94
N SER A 9 -1.74 18.68 30.01
CA SER A 9 -2.72 18.52 31.07
C SER A 9 -4.12 18.49 30.45
N ASN A 10 -4.98 17.54 30.85
CA ASN A 10 -6.40 17.53 30.46
C ASN A 10 -7.06 18.90 30.70
N THR A 11 -6.56 19.66 31.69
CA THR A 11 -6.99 21.03 31.97
C THR A 11 -6.65 22.00 30.83
N ASN A 12 -5.47 21.87 30.20
CA ASN A 12 -5.09 22.72 29.07
C ASN A 12 -5.94 22.40 27.84
N LEU A 13 -6.07 21.11 27.52
CA LEU A 13 -6.92 20.66 26.40
C LEU A 13 -8.37 21.15 26.58
N ARG A 14 -8.91 21.05 27.80
CA ARG A 14 -10.24 21.54 28.14
C ARG A 14 -10.35 23.05 27.95
N ASN A 15 -9.41 23.83 28.47
CA ASN A 15 -9.43 25.29 28.38
C ASN A 15 -9.28 25.79 26.94
N ASP A 16 -8.50 25.10 26.11
CA ASP A 16 -8.27 25.47 24.72
C ASP A 16 -9.48 25.12 23.83
N LEU A 17 -10.15 23.99 24.09
CA LEU A 17 -11.23 23.51 23.23
C LEU A 17 -12.61 24.06 23.63
N LEU A 18 -12.94 24.20 24.92
CA LEU A 18 -14.27 24.69 25.37
C LEU A 18 -14.76 25.97 24.66
N PRO A 19 -13.91 27.00 24.42
CA PRO A 19 -14.35 28.22 23.75
C PRO A 19 -14.67 28.04 22.25
N LEU A 20 -14.18 26.97 21.62
CA LEU A 20 -14.32 26.73 20.18
C LEU A 20 -15.64 26.06 19.79
N PHE A 21 -16.41 25.56 20.77
CA PHE A 21 -17.64 24.81 20.53
C PHE A 21 -18.84 25.53 21.13
N SER A 22 -19.87 25.73 20.29
CA SER A 22 -21.14 26.33 20.68
C SER A 22 -21.95 25.41 21.61
N ASP A 23 -21.84 24.10 21.41
CA ASP A 23 -22.47 23.08 22.24
C ASP A 23 -21.49 22.64 23.34
N ARG A 24 -21.70 23.18 24.54
CA ARG A 24 -20.87 22.87 25.71
C ARG A 24 -21.07 21.44 26.22
N THR A 25 -22.30 20.94 26.19
CA THR A 25 -22.61 19.60 26.70
C THR A 25 -21.91 18.54 25.85
N TYR A 26 -21.90 18.72 24.53
CA TYR A 26 -21.16 17.85 23.61
C TYR A 26 -19.65 17.83 23.90
N ILE A 27 -19.00 19.00 23.95
CA ILE A 27 -17.54 19.06 24.10
C ILE A 27 -17.09 18.62 25.50
N GLU A 28 -17.88 18.88 26.54
CA GLU A 28 -17.57 18.42 27.90
C GLU A 28 -17.64 16.89 27.99
N HIS A 29 -18.72 16.29 27.46
CA HIS A 29 -18.83 14.83 27.40
C HIS A 29 -17.71 14.20 26.55
N TRP A 30 -17.34 14.81 25.43
CA TRP A 30 -16.21 14.33 24.62
C TRP A 30 -14.90 14.45 25.40
N LEU A 31 -14.62 15.57 26.07
CA LEU A 31 -13.39 15.79 26.86
C LEU A 31 -13.29 14.88 28.10
N GLU A 32 -14.39 14.34 28.61
CA GLU A 32 -14.37 13.33 29.68
C GLU A 32 -13.91 11.96 29.15
N HIS A 33 -14.23 11.65 27.89
CA HIS A 33 -14.02 10.33 27.29
C HIS A 33 -13.05 10.32 26.09
N TRP A 34 -12.37 11.43 25.78
CA TRP A 34 -11.62 11.58 24.54
C TRP A 34 -10.45 10.60 24.45
N LEU A 35 -9.77 10.33 25.57
CA LEU A 35 -8.62 9.43 25.61
C LEU A 35 -9.07 7.99 25.38
N GLU A 36 -10.15 7.57 26.03
CA GLU A 36 -10.75 6.23 25.82
C GLU A 36 -11.25 6.10 24.39
N SER A 37 -11.94 7.12 23.87
CA SER A 37 -12.41 7.17 22.49
C SER A 37 -11.23 7.11 21.50
N TYR A 38 -10.17 7.86 21.77
CA TYR A 38 -8.96 7.86 20.95
C TYR A 38 -8.25 6.51 20.99
N LEU A 39 -8.07 5.89 22.16
CA LEU A 39 -7.45 4.58 22.29
C LEU A 39 -8.30 3.49 21.64
N HIS A 40 -9.61 3.53 21.80
CA HIS A 40 -10.53 2.60 21.14
C HIS A 40 -10.47 2.75 19.61
N LEU A 41 -10.47 3.98 19.10
CA LEU A 41 -10.30 4.24 17.67
C LEU A 41 -8.91 3.78 17.20
N LEU A 42 -7.85 4.06 17.96
CA LEU A 42 -6.48 3.65 17.67
C LEU A 42 -6.34 2.12 17.64
N GLU A 43 -6.99 1.39 18.55
CA GLU A 43 -7.09 -0.07 18.52
C GLU A 43 -7.90 -0.57 17.30
N GLY A 44 -8.92 0.19 16.91
CA GLY A 44 -9.69 -0.05 15.69
C GLY A 44 -8.88 0.15 14.41
N TYR A 45 -7.89 1.05 14.41
CA TYR A 45 -6.95 1.22 13.31
C TYR A 45 -5.89 0.13 13.35
N ARG A 46 -5.86 -0.71 12.30
CA ARG A 46 -4.84 -1.75 12.13
C ARG A 46 -3.51 -1.12 11.73
N ILE A 47 -2.83 -0.45 12.66
CA ILE A 47 -1.53 0.18 12.44
C ILE A 47 -0.44 -0.85 12.70
N HIS A 48 0.43 -1.04 11.71
CA HIS A 48 1.50 -2.01 11.76
C HIS A 48 2.85 -1.35 11.50
N THR A 49 3.89 -1.87 12.15
CA THR A 49 5.27 -1.56 11.78
C THR A 49 5.84 -2.75 11.00
N ILE A 50 6.28 -2.49 9.78
CA ILE A 50 6.89 -3.47 8.89
C ILE A 50 8.26 -3.90 9.44
N ASP A 51 8.49 -5.21 9.44
CA ASP A 51 9.76 -5.85 9.84
C ASP A 51 10.53 -6.32 8.61
N SER A 52 9.94 -7.21 7.82
CA SER A 52 10.64 -7.86 6.71
C SER A 52 9.71 -8.34 5.61
N LEU A 53 10.18 -8.31 4.36
CA LEU A 53 9.51 -8.95 3.22
C LEU A 53 9.60 -10.47 3.35
N GLU A 54 8.45 -11.16 3.34
CA GLU A 54 8.38 -12.62 3.40
C GLU A 54 8.43 -13.22 1.99
N THR A 55 7.44 -12.86 1.17
CA THR A 55 7.18 -13.49 -0.14
C THR A 55 6.62 -12.46 -1.11
N ILE A 56 6.94 -12.63 -2.39
CA ILE A 56 6.32 -11.90 -3.50
C ILE A 56 5.54 -12.91 -4.32
N THR A 57 4.29 -12.63 -4.63
CA THR A 57 3.46 -13.50 -5.46
C THR A 57 2.98 -12.73 -6.68
N VAL A 58 3.19 -13.30 -7.86
CA VAL A 58 2.60 -12.79 -9.10
C VAL A 58 1.56 -13.79 -9.57
N TRP A 59 0.33 -13.29 -9.70
CA TRP A 59 -0.82 -14.09 -10.15
C TRP A 59 -1.47 -13.47 -11.38
N GLN A 60 -1.89 -14.34 -12.31
CA GLN A 60 -2.74 -13.96 -13.44
C GLN A 60 -4.21 -14.19 -13.16
N ASP A 61 -5.03 -13.18 -13.41
CA ASP A 61 -6.41 -13.43 -13.85
C ASP A 61 -6.48 -13.45 -15.39
N ILE A 62 -6.68 -14.64 -15.96
CA ILE A 62 -6.71 -14.83 -17.43
C ILE A 62 -7.99 -14.24 -18.02
N MET A 63 -9.09 -14.25 -17.26
CA MET A 63 -10.39 -13.81 -17.76
C MET A 63 -10.50 -12.29 -17.71
N ALA A 64 -9.83 -11.67 -16.73
CA ALA A 64 -9.84 -10.22 -16.58
C ALA A 64 -8.67 -9.52 -17.29
N ASP A 65 -7.71 -10.26 -17.84
CA ASP A 65 -6.50 -9.71 -18.45
C ASP A 65 -5.70 -8.83 -17.46
N ILE A 66 -5.55 -9.32 -16.22
CA ILE A 66 -4.90 -8.60 -15.11
C ILE A 66 -3.81 -9.45 -14.45
N PHE A 67 -2.69 -8.80 -14.15
CA PHE A 67 -1.64 -9.29 -13.29
C PHE A 67 -1.77 -8.67 -11.92
N PHE A 68 -1.68 -9.50 -10.89
CA PHE A 68 -1.63 -9.08 -9.50
C PHE A 68 -0.25 -9.36 -8.93
N TYR A 69 0.44 -8.31 -8.49
CA TYR A 69 1.71 -8.39 -7.78
C TYR A 69 1.43 -8.16 -6.30
N THR A 70 1.54 -9.19 -5.48
CA THR A 70 1.27 -9.12 -4.04
C THR A 70 2.55 -9.33 -3.26
N TYR A 71 2.88 -8.38 -2.40
CA TYR A 71 4.04 -8.40 -1.51
C TYR A 71 3.55 -8.65 -0.09
N PHE A 72 4.01 -9.73 0.51
CA PHE A 72 3.67 -10.09 1.88
C PHE A 72 4.79 -9.67 2.81
N TYR A 73 4.46 -8.81 3.76
CA TYR A 73 5.39 -8.32 4.79
C TYR A 73 4.98 -8.84 6.15
N ARG A 74 5.97 -9.29 6.92
CA ARG A 74 5.81 -9.53 8.35
C ARG A 74 5.94 -8.23 9.09
N THR A 75 5.15 -8.09 10.15
CA THR A 75 5.19 -6.96 11.06
C THR A 75 5.92 -7.34 12.35
N ASN A 76 6.33 -6.34 13.13
CA ASN A 76 6.96 -6.56 14.43
C ASN A 76 6.08 -7.31 15.45
N ASN A 77 4.75 -7.31 15.25
CA ASN A 77 3.79 -8.02 16.09
C ASN A 77 3.41 -9.41 15.52
N GLY A 78 4.15 -9.90 14.51
CA GLY A 78 3.97 -11.22 13.91
C GLY A 78 2.75 -11.33 12.97
N LYS A 79 2.04 -10.23 12.71
CA LYS A 79 0.98 -10.17 11.70
C LYS A 79 1.57 -10.01 10.31
N ARG A 80 0.71 -10.14 9.30
CA ARG A 80 1.08 -10.00 7.89
C ARG A 80 0.32 -8.83 7.27
N VAL A 81 1.06 -7.97 6.58
CA VAL A 81 0.52 -6.88 5.75
C VAL A 81 0.76 -7.25 4.29
N GLN A 82 -0.22 -7.00 3.43
CA GLN A 82 -0.08 -7.19 1.99
C GLN A 82 -0.11 -5.86 1.24
N ILE A 83 0.80 -5.69 0.28
CA ILE A 83 0.78 -4.60 -0.69
C ILE A 83 0.48 -5.22 -2.05
N ARG A 84 -0.59 -4.78 -2.72
CA ARG A 84 -1.05 -5.36 -3.98
C ARG A 84 -1.09 -4.32 -5.09
N TYR A 85 -0.36 -4.59 -6.16
CA TYR A 85 -0.44 -3.87 -7.41
C TYR A 85 -1.27 -4.66 -8.41
N SER A 86 -2.15 -3.98 -9.13
CA SER A 86 -2.95 -4.56 -10.20
C SER A 86 -2.59 -3.87 -11.50
N ILE A 87 -2.16 -4.63 -12.50
CA ILE A 87 -1.73 -4.08 -13.79
C ILE A 87 -2.32 -4.91 -14.94
N SER A 88 -2.78 -4.23 -15.98
CA SER A 88 -3.37 -4.87 -17.14
C SER A 88 -2.31 -5.64 -17.97
N ASP A 89 -2.71 -6.74 -18.60
CA ASP A 89 -1.84 -7.59 -19.41
C ASP A 89 -1.20 -6.91 -20.62
N TYR A 90 -1.81 -5.84 -21.14
CA TYR A 90 -1.27 -5.00 -22.22
C TYR A 90 0.17 -4.54 -21.92
N TRP A 91 0.51 -4.33 -20.65
CA TRP A 91 1.86 -4.00 -20.22
C TRP A 91 2.89 -5.09 -20.52
N MET A 92 2.46 -6.34 -20.63
CA MET A 92 3.33 -7.45 -21.02
C MET A 92 3.60 -7.50 -22.53
N GLY A 93 2.75 -6.88 -23.35
CA GLY A 93 2.98 -6.72 -24.79
C GLY A 93 3.85 -5.51 -25.16
N ASP A 94 3.97 -4.51 -24.29
CA ASP A 94 4.73 -3.28 -24.55
C ASP A 94 6.26 -3.47 -24.40
N LYS A 95 7.11 -2.49 -24.74
CA LYS A 95 8.56 -2.59 -24.50
C LYS A 95 8.86 -2.84 -23.03
N ASP A 96 9.93 -3.59 -22.78
CA ASP A 96 10.33 -3.93 -21.42
C ASP A 96 10.73 -2.71 -20.61
N ILE A 97 10.39 -2.79 -19.33
CA ILE A 97 11.02 -2.02 -18.26
C ILE A 97 12.50 -2.43 -18.20
N THR A 98 13.39 -1.48 -17.92
CA THR A 98 14.86 -1.69 -18.00
C THR A 98 15.51 -2.00 -16.66
N GLU A 99 14.72 -1.94 -15.60
CA GLU A 99 15.12 -2.11 -14.22
C GLU A 99 15.87 -3.43 -14.04
N GLU A 100 16.97 -3.35 -13.30
CA GLU A 100 17.75 -4.53 -12.91
C GLU A 100 16.93 -5.34 -11.91
N ILE A 101 16.96 -6.67 -12.02
CA ILE A 101 16.17 -7.53 -11.14
C ILE A 101 16.80 -7.51 -9.74
N ASP A 102 16.02 -7.07 -8.77
CA ASP A 102 16.45 -7.02 -7.38
C ASP A 102 16.66 -8.46 -6.84
N PRO A 103 17.77 -8.74 -6.13
CA PRO A 103 18.03 -10.05 -5.55
C PRO A 103 16.89 -10.57 -4.65
N GLN A 104 16.18 -9.69 -3.93
CA GLN A 104 15.03 -10.08 -3.11
C GLN A 104 13.89 -10.62 -3.98
N VAL A 105 13.70 -10.08 -5.18
CA VAL A 105 12.72 -10.59 -6.14
C VAL A 105 13.15 -11.95 -6.66
N GLU A 106 14.42 -12.12 -7.01
CA GLU A 106 14.91 -13.41 -7.50
C GLU A 106 14.75 -14.54 -6.46
N GLU A 107 14.96 -14.23 -5.18
CA GLU A 107 14.86 -15.20 -4.07
C GLU A 107 13.41 -15.49 -3.65
N LYS A 108 12.56 -14.45 -3.52
CA LYS A 108 11.26 -14.53 -2.83
C LYS A 108 10.06 -14.57 -3.76
N LEU A 109 10.26 -14.49 -5.07
CA LEU A 109 9.18 -14.48 -6.05
C LEU A 109 8.61 -15.87 -6.31
N GLU A 110 7.32 -15.99 -6.07
CA GLU A 110 6.49 -17.12 -6.46
C GLU A 110 5.59 -16.72 -7.63
N LEU A 111 5.79 -17.35 -8.77
CA LEU A 111 4.92 -17.21 -9.93
C LEU A 111 3.78 -18.23 -9.82
N ARG A 112 2.54 -17.76 -9.69
CA ARG A 112 1.35 -18.60 -9.61
C ARG A 112 0.48 -18.34 -10.83
N SER A 113 0.33 -19.30 -11.74
CA SER A 113 -0.59 -19.15 -12.88
C SER A 113 -1.25 -20.47 -13.27
N ASN A 114 -2.41 -20.34 -13.89
CA ASN A 114 -3.11 -21.44 -14.56
C ASN A 114 -2.87 -21.48 -16.09
N GLY A 115 -1.96 -20.67 -16.67
CA GLY A 115 -1.91 -20.57 -18.14
C GLY A 115 -0.88 -19.67 -18.86
N TRP A 116 0.18 -19.18 -18.22
CA TRP A 116 1.22 -18.42 -18.94
C TRP A 116 2.37 -19.25 -19.47
N THR A 117 3.03 -18.73 -20.51
CA THR A 117 4.19 -19.36 -21.14
C THR A 117 5.39 -19.33 -20.19
N SER A 118 6.03 -20.48 -19.95
CA SER A 118 7.31 -20.63 -19.24
C SER A 118 8.51 -20.07 -20.03
N LYS A 119 8.29 -19.09 -20.92
CA LYS A 119 9.33 -18.49 -21.75
C LYS A 119 10.21 -17.60 -20.86
N PRO A 120 11.55 -17.79 -20.84
CA PRO A 120 12.45 -17.04 -19.98
C PRO A 120 12.35 -15.51 -20.13
N ALA A 121 12.09 -15.01 -21.34
CA ALA A 121 11.94 -13.58 -21.59
C ALA A 121 10.70 -12.98 -20.91
N PHE A 122 9.59 -13.71 -20.89
CA PHE A 122 8.37 -13.27 -20.25
C PHE A 122 8.52 -13.29 -18.72
N GLU A 123 9.11 -14.35 -18.17
CA GLU A 123 9.43 -14.42 -16.74
C GLU A 123 10.34 -13.25 -16.29
N LYS A 124 11.39 -12.97 -17.07
CA LYS A 124 12.28 -11.84 -16.81
C LYS A 124 11.52 -10.52 -16.74
N LYS A 125 10.54 -10.32 -17.63
CA LYS A 125 9.68 -9.14 -17.61
C LYS A 125 8.86 -9.05 -16.33
N LEU A 126 8.24 -10.15 -15.89
CA LEU A 126 7.49 -10.18 -14.63
C LEU A 126 8.38 -9.80 -13.45
N LYS A 127 9.58 -10.35 -13.38
CA LYS A 127 10.58 -10.02 -12.36
C LYS A 127 10.92 -8.54 -12.36
N ARG A 128 11.11 -7.91 -13.53
CA ARG A 128 11.38 -6.47 -13.62
C ARG A 128 10.24 -5.58 -13.11
N PHE A 129 8.99 -5.91 -13.46
CA PHE A 129 7.83 -5.23 -12.89
C PHE A 129 7.76 -5.45 -11.37
N ALA A 130 8.03 -6.67 -10.91
CA ALA A 130 8.06 -6.98 -9.48
C ALA A 130 9.15 -6.17 -8.75
N THR A 131 10.31 -5.94 -9.38
CA THR A 131 11.35 -5.07 -8.84
C THR A 131 10.91 -3.61 -8.80
N LEU A 132 10.33 -3.08 -9.88
CA LEU A 132 9.84 -1.70 -9.90
C LEU A 132 8.85 -1.44 -8.74
N PHE A 133 7.87 -2.33 -8.57
CA PHE A 133 6.88 -2.21 -7.51
C PHE A 133 7.45 -2.47 -6.11
N LEU A 134 8.47 -3.33 -5.98
CA LEU A 134 9.19 -3.49 -4.72
C LEU A 134 9.84 -2.17 -4.31
N HIS A 135 10.59 -1.53 -5.21
CA HIS A 135 11.27 -0.27 -4.93
C HIS A 135 10.29 0.86 -4.56
N LYS A 136 9.13 0.94 -5.22
CA LYS A 136 8.06 1.88 -4.84
C LYS A 136 7.54 1.62 -3.43
N THR A 137 7.32 0.35 -3.10
CA THR A 137 6.86 -0.06 -1.76
C THR A 137 7.89 0.26 -0.67
N GLU A 138 9.17 -0.05 -0.92
CA GLU A 138 10.25 0.28 0.02
C GLU A 138 10.43 1.78 0.20
N THR A 139 10.25 2.56 -0.87
CA THR A 139 10.28 4.03 -0.82
C THR A 139 9.15 4.56 0.06
N TYR A 140 7.93 4.05 -0.13
CA TYR A 140 6.78 4.38 0.71
C TYR A 140 7.03 4.04 2.18
N PHE A 141 7.57 2.86 2.48
CA PHE A 141 7.87 2.49 3.87
C PHE A 141 8.96 3.36 4.49
N LYS A 142 10.02 3.71 3.74
CA LYS A 142 11.06 4.63 4.24
C LYS A 142 10.46 6.00 4.60
N LYS A 143 9.58 6.55 3.77
CA LYS A 143 8.90 7.83 4.03
C LYS A 143 7.99 7.78 5.26
N ASN A 144 7.33 6.65 5.48
CA ASN A 144 6.37 6.47 6.57
C ASN A 144 6.97 5.81 7.82
N ASN A 145 8.30 5.82 7.99
CA ASN A 145 8.98 5.21 9.13
C ASN A 145 8.62 3.73 9.36
N GLN A 146 8.45 2.97 8.28
CA GLN A 146 7.98 1.57 8.27
C GLN A 146 6.57 1.38 8.84
N VAL A 147 5.79 2.44 9.03
CA VAL A 147 4.42 2.38 9.56
C VAL A 147 3.42 2.29 8.42
N VAL A 148 2.47 1.38 8.55
CA VAL A 148 1.39 1.15 7.59
C VAL A 148 0.06 1.12 8.33
N VAL A 149 -0.96 1.70 7.70
CA VAL A 149 -2.36 1.64 8.19
C VAL A 149 -3.13 0.64 7.34
N GLY A 150 -3.76 -0.33 8.01
CA GLY A 150 -4.49 -1.42 7.38
C GLY A 150 -3.63 -2.68 7.19
N ASP A 151 -4.30 -3.82 7.02
CA ASP A 151 -3.63 -5.08 6.68
C ASP A 151 -3.33 -5.19 5.18
N THR A 152 -3.91 -4.30 4.37
CA THR A 152 -3.84 -4.34 2.91
C THR A 152 -3.77 -2.94 2.33
N ILE A 153 -2.76 -2.70 1.52
CA ILE A 153 -2.72 -1.56 0.60
C ILE A 153 -2.90 -2.12 -0.81
N SER A 154 -3.83 -1.57 -1.57
CA SER A 154 -4.08 -1.98 -2.95
C SER A 154 -4.07 -0.77 -3.89
N THR A 155 -3.46 -0.94 -5.05
CA THR A 155 -3.53 0.07 -6.11
C THR A 155 -4.83 -0.04 -6.90
N LYS A 156 -5.20 1.04 -7.57
CA LYS A 156 -6.07 1.00 -8.76
C LYS A 156 -5.44 0.10 -9.83
N LEU A 157 -6.28 -0.37 -10.75
CA LEU A 157 -5.82 -1.10 -11.93
C LEU A 157 -5.05 -0.16 -12.87
N ILE A 158 -3.77 -0.45 -13.08
CA ILE A 158 -2.88 0.32 -13.95
C ILE A 158 -3.08 -0.15 -15.39
N ARG A 159 -3.55 0.76 -16.25
CA ARG A 159 -3.82 0.52 -17.67
C ARG A 159 -2.92 1.36 -18.56
N MET A 160 -2.74 0.90 -19.80
CA MET A 160 -2.08 1.66 -20.86
C MET A 160 -3.05 2.46 -21.73
N THR A 161 -4.33 2.07 -21.74
CA THR A 161 -5.36 2.65 -22.60
C THR A 161 -6.46 3.29 -21.78
N ALA A 162 -6.99 4.40 -22.27
CA ALA A 162 -8.10 5.12 -21.65
C ALA A 162 -9.48 4.65 -22.11
N ASP A 163 -9.54 3.59 -22.92
CA ASP A 163 -10.80 3.08 -23.44
C ASP A 163 -11.68 2.50 -22.32
N ASN A 164 -12.92 2.99 -22.25
CA ASN A 164 -13.90 2.67 -21.21
C ASN A 164 -13.32 2.70 -19.77
N LEU A 165 -12.51 3.72 -19.47
CA LEU A 165 -11.83 3.85 -18.18
C LEU A 165 -12.80 4.19 -17.04
N ASP A 166 -12.87 3.33 -16.03
CA ASP A 166 -13.49 3.65 -14.74
C ASP A 166 -12.46 4.32 -13.81
N ARG A 167 -12.60 5.62 -13.57
CA ARG A 167 -11.64 6.42 -12.78
C ARG A 167 -11.66 6.10 -11.28
N ASN A 168 -12.71 5.45 -10.79
CA ASN A 168 -12.77 5.04 -9.39
C ASN A 168 -11.86 3.85 -9.13
N GLU A 169 -11.76 2.94 -10.09
CA GLU A 169 -11.06 1.66 -9.95
C GLU A 169 -9.77 1.56 -10.77
N GLN A 170 -9.58 2.44 -11.75
CA GLN A 170 -8.53 2.32 -12.76
C GLN A 170 -7.78 3.65 -12.96
N ILE A 171 -6.52 3.52 -13.37
CA ILE A 171 -5.64 4.65 -13.72
C ILE A 171 -4.91 4.34 -15.03
N VAL A 172 -4.74 5.35 -15.86
CA VAL A 172 -3.96 5.24 -17.11
C VAL A 172 -2.62 5.90 -16.90
N LEU A 173 -1.56 5.17 -17.16
CA LEU A 173 -0.20 5.68 -17.06
C LEU A 173 0.59 5.38 -18.32
N THR A 174 1.44 6.32 -18.70
CA THR A 174 2.54 6.05 -19.64
C THR A 174 3.64 5.29 -18.91
N ARG A 175 4.54 4.61 -19.63
CA ARG A 175 5.69 3.93 -19.00
C ARG A 175 6.52 4.88 -18.12
N SER A 176 6.83 6.07 -18.62
CA SER A 176 7.61 7.05 -17.87
C SER A 176 6.90 7.46 -16.58
N ALA A 177 5.57 7.66 -16.64
CA ALA A 177 4.78 7.99 -15.46
C ALA A 177 4.74 6.82 -14.47
N LEU A 178 4.60 5.58 -14.94
CA LEU A 178 4.65 4.39 -14.09
C LEU A 178 5.99 4.25 -13.39
N ILE A 179 7.10 4.56 -14.06
CA ILE A 179 8.44 4.51 -13.47
C ILE A 179 8.59 5.61 -12.41
N SER A 180 8.16 6.84 -12.70
CA SER A 180 8.37 8.00 -11.82
C SER A 180 7.39 8.14 -10.67
N CYS A 181 6.17 7.61 -10.78
CA CYS A 181 5.14 7.81 -9.75
C CYS A 181 5.48 7.10 -8.45
N GLU A 182 4.86 7.52 -7.36
CA GLU A 182 5.01 6.89 -6.06
C GLU A 182 3.89 5.87 -5.82
N LEU A 183 3.95 5.10 -4.73
CA LEU A 183 2.87 4.15 -4.42
C LEU A 183 1.58 4.91 -4.11
N GLU A 184 1.70 6.05 -3.43
CA GLU A 184 0.62 6.94 -3.02
C GLU A 184 -0.23 7.40 -4.21
N ASP A 185 0.38 7.64 -5.37
CA ASP A 185 -0.30 8.05 -6.60
C ASP A 185 -1.17 6.93 -7.22
N LEU A 186 -0.92 5.69 -6.81
CA LEU A 186 -1.55 4.49 -7.36
C LEU A 186 -2.67 3.95 -6.47
N LEU A 187 -2.84 4.47 -5.26
CA LEU A 187 -3.77 3.91 -4.27
C LEU A 187 -5.23 4.02 -4.72
N ARG A 188 -6.04 3.04 -4.28
CA ARG A 188 -7.48 3.00 -4.49
C ARG A 188 -8.22 3.92 -3.52
#